data_AF-A0A1M3NT70-F1
#
_entry.id   AF-A0A1M3NT70-F1
#
_cell.length_a   1.000
_cell.length_b   1.000
_cell.length_c   1.000
_cell.angle_alpha   90.00
_cell.angle_beta   90.00
_cell.angle_gamma   90.00
#
_symmetry.space_group_name_H-M   'P 1'
#
loop_
_entity.id
_entity.type
_entity.pdbx_description
1 polymer ?
#
loop_
_entity_poly.entity_id
_entity_poly.type
_entity_poly.pdbx_seq_one_letter_code
_entity_poly.pdbx_strand_id
1 'polypeptide(L)' 'MMVSVILASLFILPGSSVITGAATSPNIFWVNLKKLDFSESGPVRKLDIGVDMGRILTGEVSSHFAPAKPFDFLIAE' A
#
# COMPACT_ATOMS: atom_id res chain seq x y z
N MET A 1 -2.97 -5.90 -14.56
CA MET A 1 -4.02 -5.03 -13.98
C MET A 1 -3.33 -4.05 -13.06
N MET A 2 -3.28 -2.77 -13.41
CA MET A 2 -2.44 -1.76 -12.78
C MET A 2 -3.34 -0.80 -12.02
N VAL A 3 -3.29 -0.82 -10.69
CA VAL A 3 -4.00 0.15 -9.84
C VAL A 3 -3.03 1.30 -9.57
N SER A 4 -3.36 2.48 -10.10
CA SER A 4 -2.58 3.70 -9.96
C SER A 4 -2.97 4.40 -8.65
N VAL A 5 -2.01 4.62 -7.75
CA VAL A 5 -2.13 5.51 -6.59
C VAL A 5 -1.02 6.54 -6.70
N ILE A 6 -1.39 7.82 -6.66
CA ILE A 6 -0.50 8.96 -6.86
C ILE A 6 0.39 9.16 -5.63
N LEU A 7 1.66 8.76 -5.72
CA LEU A 7 2.86 9.47 -5.21
C LEU A 7 4.12 8.73 -5.68
N ALA A 8 4.98 9.41 -6.46
CA ALA A 8 6.31 8.96 -6.95
C ALA A 8 6.46 7.45 -7.27
N SER A 9 6.01 7.03 -8.45
CA SER A 9 6.15 5.64 -8.89
C SER A 9 7.56 5.33 -9.41
N LEU A 10 8.41 4.68 -8.61
CA LEU A 10 9.59 3.95 -9.12
C LEU A 10 9.26 2.45 -9.17
N PHE A 11 9.02 1.93 -10.37
CA PHE A 11 8.77 0.50 -10.60
C PHE A 11 10.09 -0.23 -10.88
N ILE A 12 10.48 -1.17 -10.01
CA ILE A 12 11.53 -2.16 -10.29
C ILE A 12 10.93 -3.57 -10.19
N LEU A 13 10.94 -4.32 -11.30
CA LEU A 13 10.63 -5.75 -11.39
C LEU A 13 11.91 -6.48 -11.85
N PRO A 14 12.22 -7.73 -11.40
CA PRO A 14 11.37 -8.70 -10.72
C PRO A 14 11.84 -9.11 -9.30
N GLY A 15 10.87 -9.19 -8.37
CA GLY A 15 11.04 -9.55 -6.95
C GLY A 15 10.24 -8.65 -6.00
N SER A 16 9.95 -7.44 -6.47
CA SER A 16 9.02 -6.41 -5.98
C SER A 16 9.32 -5.86 -4.58
N SER A 17 10.29 -4.94 -4.51
CA SER A 17 10.43 -3.97 -3.42
C SER A 17 9.88 -2.62 -3.90
N VAL A 18 8.82 -2.12 -3.26
CA VAL A 18 8.30 -0.76 -3.48
C VAL A 18 8.96 0.14 -2.44
N ILE A 19 9.74 1.13 -2.86
CA ILE A 19 10.31 2.15 -1.96
C ILE A 19 9.41 3.38 -2.07
N THR A 20 8.64 3.67 -1.04
CA THR A 20 7.93 4.96 -0.92
C THR A 20 8.80 5.91 -0.12
N GLY A 21 9.08 7.10 -0.67
CA GLY A 21 9.79 8.16 0.03
C GLY A 21 8.99 9.44 -0.10
N ALA A 22 8.29 9.83 0.95
CA ALA A 22 7.75 11.19 1.06
C ALA A 22 8.92 12.11 1.41
N ALA A 23 9.15 13.15 0.61
CA ALA A 23 10.26 14.11 0.80
C ALA A 23 10.21 14.88 2.15
N THR A 24 9.18 14.69 2.97
CA THR A 24 8.97 15.35 4.27
C THR A 24 8.91 14.39 5.46
N SER A 25 9.01 13.07 5.26
CA SER A 25 9.07 12.08 6.34
C SER A 25 9.78 10.81 5.86
N PRO A 26 10.96 10.44 6.41
CA PRO A 26 11.74 9.30 5.95
C PRO A 26 11.11 7.98 6.44
N ASN A 27 9.91 7.66 5.95
CA ASN A 27 9.26 6.36 6.16
C ASN A 27 9.51 5.50 4.92
N ILE A 28 10.47 4.58 5.00
CA ILE A 28 10.78 3.62 3.93
C ILE A 28 10.19 2.25 4.31
N PHE A 29 9.14 1.85 3.60
CA PHE A 29 8.54 0.53 3.76
C PHE A 29 8.17 -0.07 2.41
N TRP A 30 8.05 -1.40 2.37
CA TRP A 30 7.60 -2.17 1.21
C TRP A 30 6.56 -3.23 1.62
N VAL A 31 5.78 -3.68 0.65
CA VAL A 31 4.77 -4.74 0.82
C VAL A 31 5.18 -5.93 -0.02
N ASN A 32 5.35 -7.09 0.61
CA ASN A 32 5.51 -8.34 -0.13
C ASN A 32 4.15 -8.87 -0.57
N LEU A 33 3.83 -8.71 -1.87
CA LEU A 33 2.56 -9.14 -2.45
C LEU A 33 2.34 -10.65 -2.37
N LYS A 34 3.40 -11.48 -2.31
CA LYS A 34 3.26 -12.94 -2.15
C LYS A 34 2.72 -13.34 -0.77
N LYS A 35 2.71 -12.42 0.20
CA LYS A 35 2.16 -12.63 1.55
C LYS A 35 0.70 -12.16 1.69
N LEU A 36 0.08 -11.71 0.60
CA LEU A 36 -1.32 -11.25 0.58
C LEU A 36 -2.19 -12.25 -0.18
N ASP A 37 -3.44 -12.39 0.24
CA ASP A 37 -4.45 -13.21 -0.42
C ASP A 37 -5.20 -12.35 -1.44
N PHE A 38 -5.09 -12.72 -2.72
CA PHE A 38 -5.77 -12.10 -3.85
C PHE A 38 -6.76 -13.06 -4.52
N SER A 39 -7.17 -14.13 -3.85
CA SER A 39 -8.25 -15.00 -4.33
C SER A 39 -9.57 -14.21 -4.44
N GLU A 40 -10.50 -14.68 -5.27
CA GLU A 40 -11.81 -14.01 -5.45
C GLU A 40 -12.61 -13.92 -4.14
N SER A 41 -12.43 -14.90 -3.25
CA SER A 41 -13.00 -14.94 -1.91
C SER A 41 -12.13 -14.24 -0.84
N GLY A 42 -10.99 -13.66 -1.25
CA GLY A 42 -10.01 -13.08 -0.35
C GLY A 42 -10.57 -11.87 0.40
N PRO A 43 -10.18 -11.66 1.68
CA PRO A 43 -10.71 -10.57 2.48
C PRO A 43 -10.13 -9.22 2.01
N VAL A 44 -10.98 -8.20 2.01
CA VAL A 44 -10.52 -6.80 1.81
C VAL A 44 -9.74 -6.36 3.04
N ARG A 45 -8.49 -5.91 2.81
CA ARG A 45 -7.61 -5.40 3.87
C ARG A 45 -7.05 -4.04 3.52
N LYS A 46 -6.81 -3.23 4.54
CA LYS A 46 -6.25 -1.88 4.45
C LYS A 46 -4.96 -1.79 5.27
N LEU A 47 -3.95 -1.17 4.69
CA LEU A 47 -2.81 -0.65 5.42
C LEU A 47 -3.11 0.80 5.78
N ASP A 48 -3.24 1.09 7.07
CA ASP A 48 -3.35 2.47 7.54
C ASP A 48 -1.97 3.12 7.55
N ILE A 49 -1.82 4.24 6.85
CA ILE A 49 -0.58 5.03 6.79
C ILE A 49 -0.63 6.29 7.67
N GLY A 50 -1.73 6.48 8.42
CA GLY A 50 -1.98 7.67 9.24
C GLY A 50 -2.39 8.89 8.40
N VAL A 51 -2.91 9.90 9.10
CA VAL A 51 -3.17 11.23 8.52
C VAL A 51 -1.84 11.84 8.11
N ASP A 52 -1.78 12.42 6.90
CA ASP A 52 -0.57 13.04 6.33
C ASP A 52 0.68 12.14 6.37
N MET A 53 0.50 10.82 6.23
CA MET A 53 1.58 9.82 6.33
C MET A 53 2.31 9.82 7.68
N GLY A 54 1.63 10.26 8.75
CA GLY A 54 2.21 10.36 10.09
C GLY A 54 2.46 9.03 10.80
N ARG A 55 1.99 7.90 10.25
CA ARG A 55 2.33 6.58 10.82
C ARG A 55 3.72 6.16 10.37
N ILE A 56 4.63 6.02 11.33
CA ILE A 56 5.98 5.49 11.08
C ILE A 56 5.86 4.01 10.72
N LEU A 57 6.26 3.67 9.49
CA LEU A 57 6.36 2.32 8.97
C LEU A 57 7.78 2.12 8.45
N THR A 58 8.37 0.96 8.72
CA THR A 58 9.73 0.65 8.31
C THR A 58 9.83 -0.81 7.91
N GLY A 59 10.51 -1.07 6.80
CA GLY A 59 10.78 -2.44 6.38
C GLY A 59 9.63 -3.09 5.61
N GLU A 60 9.49 -4.40 5.76
CA GLU A 60 8.42 -5.19 5.16
C GLU A 60 7.15 -5.16 6.04
N VAL A 61 6.02 -4.69 5.50
CA VAL A 61 4.81 -4.42 6.29
C VAL A 61 3.55 -5.18 5.83
N SER A 62 3.65 -6.25 5.03
CA SER A 62 2.46 -7.00 4.59
C SER A 62 1.61 -7.53 5.74
N SER A 63 2.22 -7.82 6.89
CA SER A 63 1.51 -8.24 8.11
C SER A 63 0.68 -7.15 8.78
N HIS A 64 0.88 -5.88 8.42
CA HIS A 64 0.21 -4.74 9.04
C HIS A 64 -1.15 -4.42 8.39
N PHE A 65 -1.52 -5.15 7.33
CA PHE A 65 -2.84 -5.06 6.71
C PHE A 65 -3.91 -5.62 7.65
N ALA A 66 -4.88 -4.79 8.00
CA ALA A 66 -6.03 -5.18 8.81
C ALA A 66 -7.30 -5.31 7.95
N PRO A 67 -8.25 -6.20 8.28
CA PRO A 67 -9.55 -6.26 7.63
C PRO A 67 -10.23 -4.88 7.60
N ALA A 68 -10.76 -4.51 6.45
CA ALA A 68 -11.43 -3.22 6.27
C ALA A 68 -12.55 -3.33 5.23
N LYS A 69 -13.52 -2.42 5.30
CA LYS A 69 -14.51 -2.25 4.23
C LYS A 69 -13.83 -1.60 3.01
N PRO A 70 -14.21 -1.98 1.77
CA PRO A 70 -13.88 -1.21 0.58
C PRO A 70 -14.25 0.27 0.75
N PHE A 71 -13.49 1.16 0.12
CA PHE A 71 -13.87 2.56 0.07
C PHE A 71 -14.91 2.79 -1.03
N ASP A 72 -15.78 3.76 -0.82
CA ASP A 72 -16.73 4.20 -1.83
C ASP A 72 -16.00 5.00 -2.90
N PHE A 73 -16.22 4.65 -4.17
CA PHE A 73 -15.69 5.42 -5.29
C PHE A 73 -16.50 6.71 -5.42
N LEU A 74 -15.80 7.85 -5.42
CA LEU A 74 -16.41 9.12 -5.80
C LEU A 74 -16.70 9.11 -7.30
N ILE A 75 -17.90 9.51 -7.69
CA ILE A 75 -18.27 9.71 -9.09
C ILE A 75 -17.77 11.10 -9.48
N ALA A 76 -17.03 11.20 -10.59
CA ALA A 76 -16.62 12.49 -11.14
C ALA A 76 -17.82 13.16 -11.82
N GLU A 77 -17.99 14.46 -11.58
CA GLU A 77 -18.97 15.32 -12.27
C GLU A 77 -18.31 16.04 -13.46
#